data_AF-A0A7X9PIR2-F1
#
_entry.id   AF-A0A7X9PIR2-F1
#
_cell.length_a   1.000
_cell.length_b   1.000
_cell.length_c   1.000
_cell.angle_alpha   90.00
_cell.angle_beta   90.00
_cell.angle_gamma   90.00
#
_symmetry.space_group_name_H-M   'P 1'
#
loop_
_entity.id
_entity.type
_entity.pdbx_description
1 polymer ?
#
loop_
_entity_poly.entity_id
_entity_poly.type
_entity_poly.pdbx_seq_one_letter_code
_entity_poly.pdbx_strand_id
1 'polypeptide(L)'
;WFGNYVTCATWNDIWLNEGFASYLEYIALQNIESQNSADNWINDAHTETMSQSGGSVFASWGSYRLMYKKAASIIHILRYEINNDSLFYAVLRNYLSTYAFSNSTTDDFKQVAETTTGMDFTDFFNQWYYGEGYPSFHINWNQNNDSLIILSNQITSTSTTPLFKTHFDVKINYLAGDTIIRLFQGSNNEIYKIYFPDFVTSIEVDPNFWLIQKSFINTGIVENNNSLFFSVFPNPAKDKITISVKQENVLHNTTVSVFNLQGELLLRQQIQQKTTELDLSSLAKGVFVLKFNSNNKTEVAKIVKE
;
A
#
# COMPACT_ATOMS: atom_id res chain seq x y z
N TRP A 1 26.88 0.19 -19.99
CA TRP A 1 25.76 0.21 -20.93
C TRP A 1 25.09 1.58 -20.89
N PHE A 2 24.28 1.85 -19.87
CA PHE A 2 23.74 3.18 -19.59
C PHE A 2 24.87 4.16 -19.22
N GLY A 3 24.93 5.34 -19.84
CA GLY A 3 25.96 6.36 -19.60
C GLY A 3 26.96 6.54 -20.74
N ASN A 4 27.55 5.44 -21.23
CA ASN A 4 28.61 5.47 -22.25
C ASN A 4 28.23 4.77 -23.55
N TYR A 5 27.54 3.63 -23.49
CA TYR A 5 27.12 2.91 -24.70
C TYR A 5 25.85 3.53 -25.28
N VAL A 6 24.94 3.97 -24.41
CA VAL A 6 23.88 4.93 -24.73
C VAL A 6 24.02 6.10 -23.75
N THR A 7 24.13 7.32 -24.25
CA THR A 7 24.28 8.54 -23.44
C THR A 7 22.99 9.36 -23.49
N CYS A 8 22.70 10.14 -22.45
CA CYS A 8 21.62 11.11 -22.46
C CYS A 8 21.78 12.17 -23.57
N ALA A 9 20.71 12.45 -24.33
CA ALA A 9 20.73 13.42 -25.43
C ALA A 9 20.84 14.86 -24.93
N THR A 10 20.11 15.17 -23.88
CA THR A 10 20.32 16.38 -23.13
C THR A 10 20.70 16.02 -21.73
N TRP A 11 21.23 17.02 -21.05
CA TRP A 11 21.39 16.97 -19.64
C TRP A 11 20.01 16.54 -18.99
N ASN A 12 18.82 16.97 -19.46
CA ASN A 12 17.56 16.72 -18.72
C ASN A 12 17.28 15.21 -18.65
N ASP A 13 17.83 14.48 -19.62
CA ASP A 13 17.76 13.04 -19.74
C ASP A 13 18.85 12.30 -18.95
N ILE A 14 19.67 13.00 -18.15
CA ILE A 14 20.80 12.42 -17.39
C ILE A 14 20.34 11.33 -16.41
N TRP A 15 19.06 11.36 -16.01
CA TRP A 15 18.46 10.29 -15.20
C TRP A 15 18.51 8.92 -15.90
N LEU A 16 18.54 8.86 -17.24
CA LEU A 16 18.75 7.60 -17.98
C LEU A 16 20.15 7.04 -17.75
N ASN A 17 21.13 7.87 -17.43
CA ASN A 17 22.46 7.39 -17.07
C ASN A 17 22.48 7.02 -15.59
N GLU A 18 22.20 7.98 -14.71
CA GLU A 18 22.40 7.85 -13.26
C GLU A 18 21.36 6.96 -12.60
N GLY A 19 20.10 7.04 -13.04
CA GLY A 19 19.01 6.22 -12.56
C GLY A 19 19.22 4.75 -12.90
N PHE A 20 19.62 4.43 -14.13
CA PHE A 20 19.92 3.05 -14.51
C PHE A 20 21.19 2.53 -13.87
N ALA A 21 22.25 3.34 -13.75
CA ALA A 21 23.46 2.93 -13.03
C ALA A 21 23.13 2.59 -11.56
N SER A 22 22.34 3.43 -10.90
CA SER A 22 21.86 3.22 -9.53
C SER A 22 20.95 1.99 -9.43
N TYR A 23 20.00 1.82 -10.36
CA TYR A 23 19.09 0.68 -10.34
C TYR A 23 19.82 -0.66 -10.59
N LEU A 24 20.90 -0.65 -11.37
CA LEU A 24 21.73 -1.84 -11.53
C LEU A 24 22.46 -2.24 -10.25
N GLU A 25 22.65 -1.33 -9.29
CA GLU A 25 23.12 -1.67 -7.94
C GLU A 25 22.08 -2.54 -7.22
N TYR A 26 20.80 -2.16 -7.24
CA TYR A 26 19.70 -2.98 -6.72
C TYR A 26 19.67 -4.37 -7.37
N ILE A 27 19.76 -4.45 -8.70
CA ILE A 27 19.79 -5.72 -9.43
C ILE A 27 21.01 -6.56 -9.06
N ALA A 28 22.19 -5.94 -8.90
CA ALA A 28 23.41 -6.62 -8.48
C ALA A 28 23.27 -7.18 -7.06
N LEU A 29 22.80 -6.39 -6.10
CA LEU A 29 22.54 -6.82 -4.72
C LEU A 29 21.57 -8.01 -4.69
N GLN A 30 20.49 -7.95 -5.48
CA GLN A 30 19.50 -9.02 -5.57
C GLN A 30 20.10 -10.35 -6.04
N ASN A 31 21.00 -10.31 -7.04
CA ASN A 31 21.51 -11.51 -7.71
C ASN A 31 22.83 -12.03 -7.13
N ILE A 32 23.63 -11.16 -6.50
CA ILE A 32 24.98 -11.49 -6.02
C ILE A 32 24.99 -11.67 -4.50
N GLU A 33 24.22 -10.86 -3.77
CA GLU A 33 24.15 -10.93 -2.31
C GLU A 33 22.88 -11.63 -1.82
N SER A 34 21.76 -10.93 -1.82
CA SER A 34 20.47 -11.45 -1.36
C SER A 34 19.32 -10.51 -1.71
N GLN A 35 18.10 -11.05 -1.76
CA GLN A 35 16.89 -10.24 -1.86
C GLN A 35 16.80 -9.20 -0.72
N ASN A 36 17.15 -9.59 0.51
CA ASN A 36 17.12 -8.69 1.66
C ASN A 36 18.10 -7.48 1.51
N SER A 37 19.28 -7.69 0.93
CA SER A 37 20.20 -6.57 0.62
C SER A 37 19.58 -5.61 -0.40
N ALA A 38 18.91 -6.15 -1.42
CA ALA A 38 18.23 -5.35 -2.44
C ALA A 38 17.03 -4.59 -1.86
N ASP A 39 16.23 -5.25 -1.02
CA ASP A 39 15.06 -4.66 -0.35
C ASP A 39 15.48 -3.48 0.55
N ASN A 40 16.56 -3.65 1.32
CA ASN A 40 17.14 -2.57 2.12
C ASN A 40 17.54 -1.38 1.22
N TRP A 41 18.21 -1.64 0.10
CA TRP A 41 18.66 -0.58 -0.80
C TRP A 41 17.49 0.20 -1.41
N ILE A 42 16.44 -0.50 -1.89
CA ILE A 42 15.30 0.18 -2.52
C ILE A 42 14.46 0.93 -1.48
N ASN A 43 14.31 0.38 -0.27
CA ASN A 43 13.63 1.05 0.82
C ASN A 43 14.39 2.33 1.27
N ASP A 44 15.73 2.28 1.31
CA ASP A 44 16.56 3.47 1.55
C ASP A 44 16.40 4.50 0.42
N ALA A 45 16.35 4.07 -0.83
CA ALA A 45 16.12 4.95 -1.98
C ALA A 45 14.74 5.62 -1.93
N HIS A 46 13.70 4.88 -1.53
CA HIS A 46 12.36 5.41 -1.30
C HIS A 46 12.34 6.42 -0.15
N THR A 47 12.99 6.09 0.97
CA THR A 47 13.09 6.97 2.13
C THR A 47 13.81 8.27 1.79
N GLU A 48 14.94 8.20 1.10
CA GLU A 48 15.68 9.38 0.62
C GLU A 48 14.81 10.21 -0.33
N THR A 49 14.11 9.57 -1.27
CA THR A 49 13.17 10.27 -2.18
C THR A 49 12.08 11.01 -1.42
N MET A 50 11.52 10.38 -0.38
CA MET A 50 10.42 10.93 0.42
C MET A 50 10.85 11.92 1.51
N SER A 51 12.15 12.17 1.67
CA SER A 51 12.71 13.14 2.64
C SER A 51 12.24 14.58 2.41
N GLN A 52 11.78 14.89 1.19
CA GLN A 52 11.14 16.15 0.84
C GLN A 52 9.82 15.88 0.10
N SER A 53 8.84 16.76 0.25
CA SER A 53 7.50 16.56 -0.32
C SER A 53 7.46 16.65 -1.84
N GLY A 54 8.34 17.43 -2.47
CA GLY A 54 8.32 17.69 -3.92
C GLY A 54 9.66 17.43 -4.62
N GLY A 55 9.74 17.94 -5.84
CA GLY A 55 10.87 17.73 -6.75
C GLY A 55 10.56 16.72 -7.85
N SER A 56 10.92 17.14 -9.05
CA SER A 56 10.79 16.36 -10.28
C SER A 56 12.15 15.78 -10.67
N VAL A 57 12.15 14.60 -11.30
CA VAL A 57 13.39 14.10 -11.92
C VAL A 57 13.70 14.96 -13.17
N PHE A 58 12.67 15.47 -13.83
CA PHE A 58 12.85 16.49 -14.85
C PHE A 58 13.45 17.78 -14.24
N ALA A 59 14.58 18.23 -14.79
CA ALA A 59 15.27 19.48 -14.44
C ALA A 59 15.89 19.61 -13.03
N SER A 60 16.19 18.50 -12.32
CA SER A 60 16.81 18.52 -10.98
C SER A 60 18.29 18.12 -10.94
N TRP A 61 19.08 18.83 -11.74
CA TRP A 61 20.53 18.68 -11.88
C TRP A 61 21.28 18.62 -10.56
N GLY A 62 22.15 17.60 -10.40
CA GLY A 62 23.01 17.46 -9.23
C GLY A 62 22.28 17.03 -7.95
N SER A 63 20.96 16.86 -7.97
CA SER A 63 20.22 16.33 -6.83
C SER A 63 20.42 14.83 -6.72
N TYR A 64 21.19 14.38 -5.73
CA TYR A 64 21.36 12.94 -5.44
C TYR A 64 20.01 12.25 -5.19
N ARG A 65 19.14 12.91 -4.41
CA ARG A 65 17.78 12.43 -4.12
C ARG A 65 16.98 12.16 -5.40
N LEU A 66 17.02 13.07 -6.37
CA LEU A 66 16.14 13.00 -7.54
C LEU A 66 16.78 12.27 -8.73
N MET A 67 18.06 12.53 -9.04
CA MET A 67 18.74 11.94 -10.20
C MET A 67 19.20 10.49 -9.99
N TYR A 68 19.39 10.07 -8.73
CA TYR A 68 19.88 8.73 -8.41
C TYR A 68 18.76 7.94 -7.74
N LYS A 69 18.30 8.38 -6.56
CA LYS A 69 17.35 7.60 -5.76
C LYS A 69 15.94 7.56 -6.36
N LYS A 70 15.32 8.72 -6.64
CA LYS A 70 14.02 8.75 -7.32
C LYS A 70 14.13 8.13 -8.71
N ALA A 71 15.12 8.50 -9.51
CA ALA A 71 15.33 7.94 -10.85
C ALA A 71 15.43 6.39 -10.87
N ALA A 72 16.21 5.79 -9.97
CA ALA A 72 16.29 4.33 -9.85
C ALA A 72 14.96 3.72 -9.42
N SER A 73 14.27 4.38 -8.49
CA SER A 73 12.94 3.96 -8.03
C SER A 73 11.91 4.04 -9.15
N ILE A 74 11.98 5.03 -10.05
CA ILE A 74 11.12 5.10 -11.25
C ILE A 74 11.35 3.86 -12.11
N ILE A 75 12.59 3.45 -12.35
CA ILE A 75 12.89 2.24 -13.14
C ILE A 75 12.36 0.98 -12.41
N HIS A 76 12.47 0.93 -11.09
CA HIS A 76 11.90 -0.13 -10.26
C HIS A 76 10.38 -0.21 -10.40
N ILE A 77 9.68 0.93 -10.34
CA ILE A 77 8.22 1.03 -10.56
C ILE A 77 7.87 0.67 -12.00
N LEU A 78 8.68 1.04 -13.01
CA LEU A 78 8.43 0.65 -14.40
C LEU A 78 8.47 -0.89 -14.58
N ARG A 79 9.46 -1.55 -13.96
CA ARG A 79 9.52 -3.03 -13.94
C ARG A 79 8.26 -3.61 -13.29
N TYR A 80 7.84 -3.01 -12.18
CA TYR A 80 6.61 -3.40 -11.49
C TYR A 80 5.37 -3.20 -12.37
N GLU A 81 5.19 -2.06 -13.02
CA GLU A 81 4.07 -1.75 -13.90
C GLU A 81 4.00 -2.70 -15.10
N ILE A 82 5.15 -3.02 -15.72
CA ILE A 82 5.24 -4.03 -16.79
C ILE A 82 4.81 -5.41 -16.30
N ASN A 83 5.03 -5.71 -15.01
CA ASN A 83 4.63 -6.96 -14.34
C ASN A 83 5.07 -8.24 -15.09
N ASN A 84 6.21 -8.16 -15.78
CA ASN A 84 6.78 -9.24 -16.56
C ASN A 84 8.27 -8.99 -16.76
N ASP A 85 9.11 -9.67 -15.99
CA ASP A 85 10.56 -9.48 -16.04
C ASP A 85 11.16 -9.77 -17.40
N SER A 86 10.68 -10.80 -18.09
CA SER A 86 11.20 -11.14 -19.43
C SER A 86 10.96 -9.99 -20.41
N LEU A 87 9.80 -9.34 -20.30
CA LEU A 87 9.42 -8.19 -21.11
C LEU A 87 10.17 -6.91 -20.68
N PHE A 88 10.32 -6.67 -19.37
CA PHE A 88 11.13 -5.56 -18.85
C PHE A 88 12.58 -5.64 -19.34
N TYR A 89 13.22 -6.81 -19.22
CA TYR A 89 14.58 -6.97 -19.75
C TYR A 89 14.63 -6.94 -21.29
N ALA A 90 13.54 -7.26 -21.99
CA ALA A 90 13.45 -7.05 -23.44
C ALA A 90 13.43 -5.56 -23.79
N VAL A 91 12.71 -4.73 -23.04
CA VAL A 91 12.74 -3.26 -23.19
C VAL A 91 14.17 -2.75 -23.09
N LEU A 92 14.92 -3.17 -22.07
CA LEU A 92 16.30 -2.72 -21.87
C LEU A 92 17.23 -3.14 -23.01
N ARG A 93 17.12 -4.39 -23.47
CA ARG A 93 17.92 -4.89 -24.61
C ARG A 93 17.60 -4.14 -25.89
N ASN A 94 16.31 -3.96 -26.20
CA ASN A 94 15.87 -3.23 -27.38
C ASN A 94 16.38 -1.79 -27.33
N TYR A 95 16.23 -1.10 -26.20
CA TYR A 95 16.68 0.28 -26.02
C TYR A 95 18.19 0.42 -26.23
N LEU A 96 18.98 -0.43 -25.56
CA LEU A 96 20.44 -0.43 -25.72
C LEU A 96 20.84 -0.74 -27.18
N SER A 97 20.17 -1.67 -27.85
CA SER A 97 20.48 -2.00 -29.26
C SER A 97 20.12 -0.89 -30.23
N THR A 98 18.99 -0.21 -30.03
CA THR A 98 18.49 0.85 -30.91
C THR A 98 19.35 2.10 -30.84
N TYR A 99 19.79 2.48 -29.63
CA TYR A 99 20.58 3.70 -29.40
C TYR A 99 22.07 3.41 -29.17
N ALA A 100 22.54 2.26 -29.62
CA ALA A 100 23.93 1.83 -29.48
C ALA A 100 24.90 2.89 -30.04
N PHE A 101 25.85 3.32 -29.21
CA PHE A 101 26.84 4.35 -29.51
C PHE A 101 26.24 5.71 -29.91
N SER A 102 25.01 6.00 -29.47
CA SER A 102 24.33 7.25 -29.72
C SER A 102 23.75 7.85 -28.45
N ASN A 103 23.03 8.95 -28.63
CA ASN A 103 22.35 9.62 -27.54
C ASN A 103 20.84 9.33 -27.60
N SER A 104 20.16 9.36 -26.45
CA SER A 104 18.70 9.19 -26.36
C SER A 104 18.06 10.15 -25.37
N THR A 105 16.84 10.55 -25.65
CA THR A 105 15.97 11.29 -24.75
C THR A 105 15.13 10.37 -23.87
N THR A 106 14.41 10.95 -22.90
CA THR A 106 13.41 10.22 -22.13
C THR A 106 12.25 9.73 -23.00
N ASP A 107 11.84 10.52 -23.99
CA ASP A 107 10.77 10.15 -24.93
C ASP A 107 11.20 8.97 -25.83
N ASP A 108 12.47 8.92 -26.23
CA ASP A 108 13.06 7.78 -26.94
C ASP A 108 12.96 6.49 -26.12
N PHE A 109 13.34 6.54 -24.84
CA PHE A 109 13.23 5.38 -23.94
C PHE A 109 11.78 4.96 -23.73
N LYS A 110 10.88 5.93 -23.50
CA LYS A 110 9.43 5.70 -23.42
C LYS A 110 8.92 4.99 -24.67
N GLN A 111 9.25 5.49 -25.86
CA GLN A 111 8.81 4.89 -27.12
C GLN A 111 9.27 3.45 -27.27
N VAL A 112 10.51 3.12 -26.89
CA VAL A 112 10.99 1.73 -26.91
C VAL A 112 10.23 0.86 -25.92
N ALA A 113 9.96 1.37 -24.71
CA ALA A 113 9.19 0.65 -23.70
C ALA A 113 7.77 0.34 -24.19
N GLU A 114 7.07 1.33 -24.73
CA GLU A 114 5.71 1.20 -25.26
C GLU A 114 5.67 0.26 -26.47
N THR A 115 6.61 0.40 -27.42
CA THR A 115 6.69 -0.46 -28.60
C THR A 115 6.97 -1.92 -28.23
N THR A 116 7.83 -2.14 -27.24
CA THR A 116 8.21 -3.50 -26.82
C THR A 116 7.09 -4.17 -26.01
N THR A 117 6.38 -3.41 -25.17
CA THR A 117 5.39 -3.96 -24.23
C THR A 117 3.96 -3.94 -24.76
N GLY A 118 3.66 -3.04 -25.71
CA GLY A 118 2.29 -2.70 -26.12
C GLY A 118 1.50 -1.90 -25.08
N MET A 119 2.14 -1.44 -24.00
CA MET A 119 1.51 -0.63 -22.94
C MET A 119 1.66 0.86 -23.22
N ASP A 120 0.76 1.68 -22.70
CA ASP A 120 0.87 3.15 -22.69
C ASP A 120 1.47 3.60 -21.36
N PHE A 121 2.62 4.27 -21.40
CA PHE A 121 3.33 4.79 -20.24
C PHE A 121 3.20 6.30 -20.09
N THR A 122 2.26 6.95 -20.79
CA THR A 122 2.06 8.39 -20.73
C THR A 122 1.78 8.89 -19.31
N ASP A 123 0.81 8.31 -18.62
CA ASP A 123 0.50 8.68 -17.22
C ASP A 123 1.71 8.38 -16.30
N PHE A 124 2.39 7.25 -16.53
CA PHE A 124 3.57 6.84 -15.77
C PHE A 124 4.70 7.89 -15.84
N PHE A 125 5.11 8.30 -17.03
CA PHE A 125 6.18 9.30 -17.17
C PHE A 125 5.71 10.68 -16.72
N ASN A 126 4.46 11.05 -16.99
CA ASN A 126 3.89 12.33 -16.54
C ASN A 126 3.92 12.46 -15.02
N GLN A 127 3.55 11.42 -14.28
CA GLN A 127 3.47 11.49 -12.82
C GLN A 127 4.82 11.30 -12.13
N TRP A 128 5.65 10.37 -12.62
CA TRP A 128 6.87 9.97 -11.91
C TRP A 128 8.11 10.75 -12.36
N TYR A 129 8.26 10.98 -13.66
CA TYR A 129 9.43 11.65 -14.23
C TYR A 129 9.24 13.16 -14.35
N TYR A 130 8.18 13.61 -15.03
CA TYR A 130 7.89 15.04 -15.19
C TYR A 130 7.25 15.65 -13.94
N GLY A 131 6.39 14.89 -13.26
CA GLY A 131 5.68 15.29 -12.06
C GLY A 131 6.53 15.30 -10.79
N GLU A 132 5.92 15.80 -9.72
CA GLU A 132 6.55 15.94 -8.42
C GLU A 132 5.88 15.10 -7.33
N GLY A 133 6.64 14.84 -6.26
CA GLY A 133 6.10 14.20 -5.06
C GLY A 133 5.88 12.70 -5.19
N TYR A 134 5.00 12.20 -4.33
CA TYR A 134 4.66 10.79 -4.15
C TYR A 134 3.25 10.63 -3.53
N PRO A 135 2.58 9.48 -3.74
CA PRO A 135 1.28 9.18 -3.14
C PRO A 135 1.38 8.71 -1.68
N SER A 136 0.32 8.98 -0.93
CA SER A 136 0.00 8.40 0.38
C SER A 136 -1.34 7.68 0.28
N PHE A 137 -1.35 6.36 0.51
CA PHE A 137 -2.55 5.52 0.49
C PHE A 137 -3.13 5.41 1.90
N HIS A 138 -4.30 6.01 2.11
CA HIS A 138 -5.11 5.87 3.31
C HIS A 138 -6.11 4.73 3.10
N ILE A 139 -5.73 3.55 3.57
CA ILE A 139 -6.52 2.34 3.42
C ILE A 139 -7.40 2.13 4.63
N ASN A 140 -8.71 2.04 4.39
CA ASN A 140 -9.68 1.56 5.37
C ASN A 140 -10.26 0.25 4.84
N TRP A 141 -10.26 -0.80 5.65
CA TRP A 141 -10.78 -2.09 5.20
C TRP A 141 -11.69 -2.74 6.24
N ASN A 142 -12.63 -3.54 5.77
CA ASN A 142 -13.40 -4.46 6.60
C ASN A 142 -13.73 -5.72 5.81
N GLN A 143 -14.13 -6.77 6.53
CA GLN A 143 -14.64 -7.98 5.93
C GLN A 143 -16.08 -8.19 6.40
N ASN A 144 -16.99 -8.37 5.45
CA ASN A 144 -18.38 -8.72 5.69
C ASN A 144 -18.62 -10.10 5.10
N ASN A 145 -18.80 -11.12 5.94
CA ASN A 145 -18.89 -12.52 5.52
C ASN A 145 -17.69 -12.92 4.65
N ASP A 146 -17.93 -13.30 3.40
CA ASP A 146 -16.97 -13.72 2.39
C ASP A 146 -16.46 -12.57 1.50
N SER A 147 -16.73 -11.32 1.89
CA SER A 147 -16.40 -10.14 1.09
C SER A 147 -15.47 -9.21 1.86
N LEU A 148 -14.22 -9.10 1.40
CA LEU A 148 -13.25 -8.10 1.85
C LEU A 148 -13.49 -6.80 1.05
N ILE A 149 -13.76 -5.71 1.75
CA ILE A 149 -13.91 -4.38 1.18
C ILE A 149 -12.71 -3.54 1.59
N ILE A 150 -12.03 -2.97 0.60
CA ILE A 150 -10.89 -2.07 0.78
C ILE A 150 -11.27 -0.72 0.18
N LEU A 151 -11.29 0.31 1.01
CA LEU A 151 -11.42 1.71 0.62
C LEU A 151 -10.03 2.33 0.59
N SER A 152 -9.59 2.78 -0.58
CA SER A 152 -8.30 3.45 -0.76
C SER A 152 -8.52 4.92 -1.09
N ASN A 153 -8.16 5.80 -0.15
CA ASN A 153 -8.06 7.24 -0.39
C ASN A 153 -6.60 7.63 -0.64
N GLN A 154 -6.31 8.17 -1.82
CA GLN A 154 -4.98 8.66 -2.17
C GLN A 154 -4.88 10.16 -1.89
N ILE A 155 -3.84 10.55 -1.17
CA ILE A 155 -3.41 11.95 -0.98
C ILE A 155 -1.99 12.08 -1.49
N THR A 156 -1.65 13.15 -2.19
CA THR A 156 -0.31 13.34 -2.74
C THR A 156 0.49 14.36 -1.93
N SER A 157 1.80 14.20 -1.90
CA SER A 157 2.69 15.12 -1.17
C SER A 157 2.80 16.51 -1.80
N THR A 158 2.35 16.67 -3.06
CA THR A 158 2.26 17.94 -3.78
C THR A 158 0.97 18.03 -4.58
N SER A 159 0.48 19.24 -4.86
CA SER A 159 -0.65 19.46 -5.78
C SER A 159 -0.24 19.43 -7.26
N THR A 160 1.06 19.46 -7.58
CA THR A 160 1.59 19.37 -8.94
C THR A 160 1.19 18.05 -9.60
N THR A 161 1.31 16.95 -8.84
CA THR A 161 0.81 15.63 -9.25
C THR A 161 -0.37 15.28 -8.35
N PRO A 162 -1.62 15.56 -8.77
CA PRO A 162 -2.79 15.42 -7.91
C PRO A 162 -3.26 13.97 -7.72
N LEU A 163 -2.75 13.05 -8.53
CA LEU A 163 -3.04 11.62 -8.51
C LEU A 163 -1.89 10.87 -9.18
N PHE A 164 -1.45 9.79 -8.54
CA PHE A 164 -0.59 8.77 -9.15
C PHE A 164 -1.48 7.60 -9.55
N LYS A 165 -1.65 7.40 -10.86
CA LYS A 165 -2.31 6.21 -11.40
C LYS A 165 -1.29 5.09 -11.44
N THR A 166 -1.48 4.09 -10.61
CA THR A 166 -0.47 3.03 -10.44
C THR A 166 -1.10 1.79 -9.84
N HIS A 167 -0.50 0.65 -10.13
CA HIS A 167 -0.80 -0.55 -9.38
C HIS A 167 -0.18 -0.46 -7.98
N PHE A 168 -0.70 -1.20 -7.01
CA PHE A 168 -0.07 -1.43 -5.72
C PHE A 168 -0.49 -2.79 -5.19
N ASP A 169 0.43 -3.44 -4.48
CA ASP A 169 0.19 -4.74 -3.88
C ASP A 169 -0.44 -4.57 -2.49
N VAL A 170 -1.39 -5.44 -2.15
CA VAL A 170 -1.93 -5.58 -0.80
C VAL A 170 -1.70 -7.01 -0.36
N LYS A 171 -0.87 -7.19 0.67
CA LYS A 171 -0.76 -8.46 1.38
C LYS A 171 -1.95 -8.61 2.30
N ILE A 172 -2.68 -9.71 2.18
CA ILE A 172 -3.79 -10.09 3.03
C ILE A 172 -3.31 -11.24 3.90
N ASN A 173 -3.27 -11.01 5.21
CA ASN A 173 -3.00 -12.06 6.18
C ASN A 173 -4.32 -12.63 6.69
N TYR A 174 -4.42 -13.94 6.79
CA TYR A 174 -5.60 -14.68 7.26
C TYR A 174 -5.14 -15.89 8.08
N LEU A 175 -6.07 -16.62 8.70
CA LEU A 175 -5.71 -17.67 9.66
C LEU A 175 -4.86 -18.81 9.05
N ALA A 176 -5.09 -19.15 7.79
CA ALA A 176 -4.39 -20.25 7.13
C ALA A 176 -3.08 -19.83 6.42
N GLY A 177 -2.76 -18.53 6.36
CA GLY A 177 -1.57 -18.02 5.70
C GLY A 177 -1.71 -16.57 5.23
N ASP A 178 -1.05 -16.27 4.12
CA ASP A 178 -1.14 -14.96 3.48
C ASP A 178 -1.26 -15.09 1.96
N THR A 179 -1.67 -13.99 1.32
CA THR A 179 -1.68 -13.86 -0.15
C THR A 179 -1.47 -12.40 -0.51
N ILE A 180 -0.94 -12.14 -1.71
CA ILE A 180 -0.84 -10.79 -2.26
C ILE A 180 -1.88 -10.63 -3.36
N ILE A 181 -2.60 -9.52 -3.34
CA ILE A 181 -3.45 -9.08 -4.45
C ILE A 181 -2.89 -7.78 -5.01
N ARG A 182 -2.90 -7.66 -6.33
CA ARG A 182 -2.49 -6.45 -7.03
C ARG A 182 -3.72 -5.64 -7.40
N LEU A 183 -3.78 -4.41 -6.92
CA LEU A 183 -4.89 -3.46 -7.13
C LEU A 183 -4.42 -2.30 -8.02
N PHE A 184 -5.34 -1.63 -8.71
CA PHE A 184 -5.04 -0.45 -9.52
C PHE A 184 -5.78 0.78 -9.00
N GLN A 185 -5.02 1.82 -8.64
CA GLN A 185 -5.60 3.08 -8.20
C GLN A 185 -5.79 4.01 -9.41
N GLY A 186 -7.03 4.16 -9.90
CA GLY A 186 -7.36 5.02 -11.04
C GLY A 186 -7.88 6.41 -10.67
N SER A 187 -8.27 6.61 -9.42
CA SER A 187 -8.83 7.86 -8.89
C SER A 187 -8.40 8.09 -7.43
N ASN A 188 -8.64 9.29 -6.87
CA ASN A 188 -8.27 9.58 -5.48
C ASN A 188 -9.07 8.77 -4.45
N ASN A 189 -10.20 8.18 -4.82
CA ASN A 189 -11.02 7.36 -3.94
C ASN A 189 -11.47 6.11 -4.68
N GLU A 190 -10.91 4.97 -4.31
CA GLU A 190 -11.25 3.67 -4.91
C GLU A 190 -11.88 2.74 -3.88
N ILE A 191 -12.79 1.89 -4.35
CA ILE A 191 -13.43 0.85 -3.55
C ILE A 191 -13.22 -0.49 -4.23
N TYR A 192 -12.48 -1.37 -3.58
CA TYR A 192 -12.26 -2.73 -4.04
C TYR A 192 -13.13 -3.67 -3.23
N LYS A 193 -13.85 -4.56 -3.92
CA LYS A 193 -14.64 -5.63 -3.31
C LYS A 193 -14.07 -6.96 -3.79
N ILE A 194 -13.47 -7.70 -2.87
CA ILE A 194 -12.75 -8.93 -3.14
C ILE A 194 -13.49 -10.07 -2.45
N TYR A 195 -13.81 -11.12 -3.20
CA TYR A 195 -14.29 -12.36 -2.59
C TYR A 195 -13.13 -13.00 -1.81
N PHE A 196 -13.33 -13.12 -0.50
CA PHE A 196 -12.34 -13.63 0.44
C PHE A 196 -13.09 -14.37 1.58
N PRO A 197 -13.25 -15.70 1.49
CA PRO A 197 -14.05 -16.48 2.44
C PRO A 197 -13.36 -16.71 3.79
N ASP A 198 -12.02 -16.67 3.83
CA ASP A 198 -11.25 -16.86 5.06
C ASP A 198 -11.23 -15.59 5.89
N PHE A 199 -11.20 -15.72 7.22
CA PHE A 199 -11.17 -14.55 8.10
C PHE A 199 -9.86 -13.77 7.97
N VAL A 200 -9.95 -12.52 7.51
CA VAL A 200 -8.80 -11.60 7.31
C VAL A 200 -8.38 -11.00 8.64
N THR A 201 -7.12 -11.21 9.01
CA THR A 201 -6.56 -10.75 10.28
C THR A 201 -5.94 -9.36 10.16
N SER A 202 -5.18 -9.11 9.10
CA SER A 202 -4.56 -7.82 8.76
C SER A 202 -4.35 -7.68 7.26
N ILE A 203 -4.08 -6.45 6.82
CA ILE A 203 -3.56 -6.17 5.49
C ILE A 203 -2.30 -5.30 5.60
N GLU A 204 -1.40 -5.43 4.64
CA GLU A 204 -0.22 -4.60 4.46
C GLU A 204 -0.20 -4.07 3.03
N VAL A 205 0.25 -2.83 2.82
CA VAL A 205 0.35 -2.21 1.50
C VAL A 205 1.80 -2.24 1.05
N ASP A 206 2.02 -2.66 -0.19
CA ASP A 206 3.30 -2.73 -0.86
C ASP A 206 4.39 -3.43 -0.04
N PRO A 207 4.18 -4.70 0.36
CA PRO A 207 5.08 -5.43 1.25
C PRO A 207 6.49 -5.64 0.69
N ASN A 208 6.68 -5.47 -0.63
CA ASN A 208 7.93 -5.72 -1.34
C ASN A 208 8.58 -4.43 -1.87
N PHE A 209 8.14 -3.26 -1.39
CA PHE A 209 8.73 -1.96 -1.70
C PHE A 209 8.78 -1.65 -3.20
N TRP A 210 7.71 -1.93 -3.96
CA TRP A 210 7.64 -1.61 -5.37
C TRP A 210 7.47 -0.11 -5.65
N LEU A 211 6.85 0.63 -4.73
CA LEU A 211 6.43 2.01 -4.93
C LEU A 211 7.12 2.98 -3.97
N ILE A 212 7.41 4.18 -4.47
CA ILE A 212 7.66 5.35 -3.62
C ILE A 212 6.32 5.81 -3.05
N GLN A 213 5.95 5.34 -1.86
CA GLN A 213 4.65 5.64 -1.25
C GLN A 213 4.69 5.65 0.27
N LYS A 214 3.67 6.26 0.88
CA LYS A 214 3.32 6.07 2.30
C LYS A 214 1.97 5.38 2.42
N SER A 215 1.81 4.48 3.38
CA SER A 215 0.54 3.82 3.62
C SER A 215 0.09 3.98 5.05
N PHE A 216 -1.18 4.30 5.24
CA PHE A 216 -1.84 4.37 6.55
C PHE A 216 -3.01 3.40 6.51
N ILE A 217 -2.97 2.37 7.35
CA ILE A 217 -3.95 1.29 7.32
C ILE A 217 -4.78 1.35 8.60
N ASN A 218 -6.08 1.55 8.43
CA ASN A 218 -7.04 1.49 9.52
C ASN A 218 -7.92 0.26 9.33
N THR A 219 -8.10 -0.50 10.41
CA THR A 219 -9.10 -1.57 10.46
C THR A 219 -10.45 -0.95 10.80
N GLY A 220 -11.43 -1.16 9.92
CA GLY A 220 -12.73 -0.52 10.00
C GLY A 220 -12.89 0.51 8.89
N ILE A 221 -13.90 0.31 8.05
CA ILE A 221 -14.49 1.43 7.32
C ILE A 221 -14.96 2.42 8.39
N VAL A 222 -14.64 3.72 8.25
CA VAL A 222 -15.36 4.82 8.91
C VAL A 222 -16.80 4.37 9.04
N GLU A 223 -17.24 4.07 10.26
CA GLU A 223 -18.49 3.37 10.53
C GLU A 223 -19.58 3.86 9.57
N ASN A 224 -19.81 3.11 8.49
CA ASN A 224 -21.15 3.09 7.96
C ASN A 224 -21.88 2.33 9.05
N ASN A 225 -22.55 3.12 9.89
CA ASN A 225 -23.29 2.89 11.11
C ASN A 225 -24.23 1.66 11.12
N ASN A 226 -23.82 0.53 10.58
CA ASN A 226 -24.63 -0.66 10.39
C ASN A 226 -24.15 -1.82 11.25
N SER A 227 -23.49 -1.52 12.37
CA SER A 227 -24.00 -2.15 13.57
C SER A 227 -25.38 -1.54 13.82
N LEU A 228 -26.42 -2.35 13.65
CA LEU A 228 -27.81 -1.93 13.86
C LEU A 228 -28.07 -1.63 15.34
N PHE A 229 -27.25 -2.18 16.25
CA PHE A 229 -27.59 -2.26 17.67
C PHE A 229 -26.49 -1.76 18.62
N PHE A 230 -25.21 -1.79 18.28
CA PHE A 230 -24.08 -1.41 19.14
C PHE A 230 -23.05 -0.45 18.49
N SER A 231 -22.21 0.22 19.26
CA SER A 231 -20.93 0.80 18.79
C SER A 231 -19.89 0.60 19.87
N VAL A 232 -18.64 0.39 19.46
CA VAL A 232 -17.54 0.04 20.37
C VAL A 232 -16.38 0.99 20.14
N PHE A 233 -16.01 1.76 21.15
CA PHE A 233 -14.96 2.79 21.03
C PHE A 233 -14.26 3.05 22.38
N PRO A 234 -12.99 3.47 22.40
CA PRO A 234 -12.12 3.62 21.25
C PRO A 234 -11.67 2.26 20.69
N ASN A 235 -11.32 2.22 19.42
CA ASN A 235 -10.66 1.08 18.79
C ASN A 235 -9.64 1.63 17.77
N PRO A 236 -8.32 1.46 17.99
CA PRO A 236 -7.68 0.70 19.06
C PRO A 236 -7.92 1.25 20.48
N ALA A 237 -7.84 0.38 21.48
CA ALA A 237 -8.09 0.66 22.89
C ALA A 237 -6.85 0.38 23.73
N LYS A 238 -6.65 1.13 24.82
CA LYS A 238 -5.66 0.79 25.85
C LYS A 238 -6.27 -0.20 26.83
N ASP A 239 -6.80 0.28 27.95
CA ASP A 239 -7.32 -0.59 29.00
C ASP A 239 -8.84 -0.69 29.03
N LYS A 240 -9.56 0.16 28.30
CA LYS A 240 -11.03 0.22 28.34
C LYS A 240 -11.63 0.49 26.98
N ILE A 241 -12.81 -0.09 26.77
CA ILE A 241 -13.71 0.27 25.67
C ILE A 241 -15.08 0.60 26.22
N THR A 242 -15.78 1.45 25.49
CA THR A 242 -17.16 1.83 25.69
C THR A 242 -18.01 1.16 24.65
N ILE A 243 -19.04 0.46 25.11
CA ILE A 243 -20.07 -0.13 24.26
C ILE A 243 -21.31 0.75 24.39
N SER A 244 -21.77 1.34 23.28
CA SER A 244 -22.99 2.14 23.22
C SER A 244 -24.07 1.39 22.43
N VAL A 245 -25.27 1.30 22.98
CA VAL A 245 -26.42 0.62 22.38
C VAL A 245 -27.23 1.61 21.56
N LYS A 246 -27.36 1.35 20.25
CA LYS A 246 -28.07 2.20 19.28
C LYS A 246 -29.59 2.03 19.32
N GLN A 247 -30.10 0.87 19.74
CA GLN A 247 -31.53 0.61 19.88
C GLN A 247 -31.86 0.00 21.25
N GLU A 248 -32.68 0.70 22.04
CA GLU A 248 -32.97 0.30 23.43
C GLU A 248 -33.75 -1.01 23.55
N ASN A 249 -34.47 -1.43 22.49
CA ASN A 249 -35.15 -2.72 22.41
C ASN A 249 -34.19 -3.93 22.50
N VAL A 250 -32.88 -3.72 22.34
CA VAL A 250 -31.85 -4.77 22.44
C VAL A 250 -31.30 -4.88 23.86
N LEU A 251 -31.54 -3.91 24.76
CA LEU A 251 -30.97 -3.92 26.13
C LEU A 251 -31.40 -5.12 26.97
N HIS A 252 -32.56 -5.72 26.68
CA HIS A 252 -33.05 -6.86 27.44
C HIS A 252 -32.23 -8.13 27.15
N ASN A 253 -31.53 -8.64 28.17
CA ASN A 253 -30.70 -9.86 28.12
C ASN A 253 -29.54 -9.83 27.11
N THR A 254 -28.90 -8.67 26.91
CA THR A 254 -27.69 -8.60 26.09
C THR A 254 -26.46 -9.04 26.86
N THR A 255 -25.74 -10.03 26.35
CA THR A 255 -24.37 -10.33 26.80
C THR A 255 -23.35 -9.95 25.74
N VAL A 256 -22.27 -9.31 26.16
CA VAL A 256 -21.04 -9.22 25.39
C VAL A 256 -20.04 -10.26 25.89
N SER A 257 -19.42 -10.97 24.96
CA SER A 257 -18.39 -11.97 25.22
C SER A 257 -17.15 -11.61 24.42
N VAL A 258 -15.98 -11.56 25.06
CA VAL A 258 -14.69 -11.27 24.42
C VAL A 258 -13.95 -12.58 24.22
N PHE A 259 -13.50 -12.81 23.00
CA PHE A 259 -12.72 -13.98 22.63
C PHE A 259 -11.33 -13.58 22.15
N ASN A 260 -10.33 -14.41 22.42
CA ASN A 260 -9.08 -14.36 21.67
C ASN A 260 -9.28 -14.95 20.26
N LEU A 261 -8.23 -14.87 19.45
CA LEU A 261 -8.24 -15.40 18.08
C LEU A 261 -8.35 -16.93 18.03
N GLN A 262 -8.04 -17.63 19.12
CA GLN A 262 -8.20 -19.08 19.25
C GLN A 262 -9.64 -19.48 19.61
N GLY A 263 -10.56 -18.51 19.77
CA GLY A 263 -11.95 -18.74 20.14
C GLY A 263 -12.15 -19.03 21.64
N GLU A 264 -11.12 -18.86 22.46
CA GLU A 264 -11.22 -18.98 23.90
C GLU A 264 -11.93 -17.74 24.46
N LEU A 265 -12.95 -17.99 25.29
CA LEU A 265 -13.68 -16.94 25.97
C LEU A 265 -12.81 -16.34 27.07
N LEU A 266 -12.48 -15.06 26.95
CA LEU A 266 -11.65 -14.32 27.91
C LEU A 266 -12.48 -13.56 28.93
N LEU A 267 -13.51 -12.85 28.47
CA LEU A 267 -14.36 -12.00 29.30
C LEU A 267 -15.81 -12.14 28.88
N ARG A 268 -16.73 -11.96 29.82
CA ARG A 268 -18.16 -11.88 29.55
C ARG A 268 -18.82 -10.88 30.48
N GLN A 269 -19.64 -10.00 29.93
CA GLN A 269 -20.35 -8.97 30.69
C GLN A 269 -21.79 -8.83 30.19
N GLN A 270 -22.71 -8.57 31.11
CA GLN A 270 -24.10 -8.22 30.79
C GLN A 270 -24.19 -6.73 30.48
N ILE A 271 -24.90 -6.37 29.42
CA ILE A 271 -25.17 -4.98 29.04
C ILE A 271 -26.58 -4.63 29.53
N GLN A 272 -26.65 -3.79 30.56
CA GLN A 272 -27.92 -3.37 31.17
C GLN A 272 -28.23 -1.89 30.93
N GLN A 273 -27.25 -1.13 30.43
CA GLN A 273 -27.35 0.31 30.22
C GLN A 273 -27.02 0.65 28.77
N LYS A 274 -27.56 1.78 28.30
CA LYS A 274 -27.30 2.31 26.97
C LYS A 274 -25.82 2.50 26.66
N THR A 275 -25.03 2.80 27.68
CA THR A 275 -23.57 2.86 27.60
C THR A 275 -23.00 1.97 28.67
N THR A 276 -22.10 1.06 28.31
CA THR A 276 -21.43 0.14 29.22
C THR A 276 -19.93 0.18 28.96
N GLU A 277 -19.13 0.41 29.99
CA GLU A 277 -17.68 0.25 29.90
C GLU A 277 -17.30 -1.21 30.11
N LEU A 278 -16.34 -1.68 29.30
CA LEU A 278 -15.72 -2.99 29.41
C LEU A 278 -14.22 -2.78 29.66
N ASP A 279 -13.75 -3.34 30.77
CA ASP A 279 -12.35 -3.29 31.18
C ASP A 279 -11.56 -4.42 30.50
N LEU A 280 -10.52 -4.03 29.77
CA LEU A 280 -9.60 -4.90 29.05
C LEU A 280 -8.22 -4.95 29.71
N SER A 281 -7.99 -4.26 30.83
CA SER A 281 -6.67 -4.14 31.49
C SER A 281 -5.99 -5.48 31.74
N SER A 282 -6.76 -6.52 32.06
CA SER A 282 -6.28 -7.89 32.29
C SER A 282 -5.86 -8.66 31.03
N LEU A 283 -6.24 -8.19 29.85
CA LEU A 283 -5.90 -8.83 28.58
C LEU A 283 -4.51 -8.42 28.09
N ALA A 284 -3.79 -9.31 27.41
CA ALA A 284 -2.57 -8.92 26.70
C ALA A 284 -2.87 -7.97 25.54
N LYS A 285 -1.85 -7.24 25.06
CA LYS A 285 -1.96 -6.51 23.79
C LYS A 285 -2.26 -7.50 22.66
N GLY A 286 -3.18 -7.14 21.77
CA GLY A 286 -3.61 -8.05 20.71
C GLY A 286 -5.00 -7.76 20.17
N VAL A 287 -5.46 -8.62 19.27
CA VAL A 287 -6.77 -8.51 18.62
C VAL A 287 -7.77 -9.40 19.34
N PHE A 288 -8.95 -8.86 19.61
CA PHE A 288 -10.05 -9.59 20.22
C PHE A 288 -11.34 -9.45 19.43
N VAL A 289 -12.21 -10.45 19.56
CA VAL A 289 -13.54 -10.46 18.97
C VAL A 289 -14.57 -10.32 20.09
N LEU A 290 -15.38 -9.28 20.02
CA LEU A 290 -16.58 -9.12 20.84
C LEU A 290 -17.74 -9.79 20.13
N LYS A 291 -18.48 -10.63 20.84
CA LYS A 291 -19.74 -11.21 20.40
C LYS A 291 -20.86 -10.74 21.32
N PHE A 292 -21.78 -9.97 20.76
CA PHE A 292 -23.02 -9.56 21.39
C PHE A 292 -24.10 -10.60 21.12
N ASN A 293 -24.84 -11.01 22.15
CA ASN A 293 -25.97 -11.92 22.03
C ASN A 293 -27.17 -11.31 22.75
N SER A 294 -28.25 -11.05 22.02
CA SER A 294 -29.49 -10.44 22.55
C SER A 294 -30.72 -11.00 21.82
N ASN A 295 -31.65 -11.60 22.56
CA ASN A 295 -32.97 -12.04 22.07
C ASN A 295 -32.96 -12.66 20.65
N ASN A 296 -32.09 -13.65 20.43
CA ASN A 296 -31.84 -14.39 19.17
C ASN A 296 -31.08 -13.64 18.06
N LYS A 297 -30.50 -12.47 18.35
CA LYS A 297 -29.58 -11.77 17.45
C LYS A 297 -28.17 -11.87 17.98
N THR A 298 -27.25 -12.23 17.08
CA THR A 298 -25.82 -12.21 17.36
C THR A 298 -25.18 -11.14 16.50
N GLU A 299 -24.33 -10.33 17.11
CA GLU A 299 -23.52 -9.34 16.43
C GLU A 299 -22.07 -9.47 16.88
N VAL A 300 -21.12 -9.21 15.98
CA VAL A 300 -19.70 -9.31 16.28
C VAL A 300 -18.98 -8.01 15.96
N ALA A 301 -18.04 -7.62 16.82
CA ALA A 301 -17.17 -6.48 16.61
C ALA A 301 -15.71 -6.89 16.87
N LYS A 302 -14.78 -6.36 16.07
CA LYS A 302 -13.34 -6.52 16.30
C LYS A 302 -12.84 -5.35 17.12
N ILE A 303 -11.97 -5.64 18.09
CA ILE A 303 -11.20 -4.62 18.81
C ILE A 303 -9.71 -4.96 18.82
N VAL A 304 -8.89 -3.92 18.89
CA VAL A 304 -7.44 -4.00 19.03
C VAL A 304 -7.06 -3.40 20.38
N LYS A 305 -6.34 -4.15 21.21
CA LYS A 305 -5.73 -3.66 22.46
C LYS A 305 -4.27 -3.32 22.23
N GLU A 306 -3.90 -2.07 22.50
CA GLU A 306 -2.52 -1.53 22.44
C GLU A 306 -1.81 -1.46 23.79
#